data_AF-A0A518FVZ0-F1
#
_entry.id   AF-A0A518FVZ0-F1
#
_cell.length_a   1.000
_cell.length_b   1.000
_cell.length_c   1.000
_cell.angle_alpha   90.00
_cell.angle_beta   90.00
_cell.angle_gamma   90.00
#
_symmetry.space_group_name_H-M   'P 1'
#
loop_
_entity.id
_entity.type
_entity.pdbx_description
1 polymer ?
#
loop_
_entity_poly.entity_id
_entity_poly.type
_entity_poly.pdbx_seq_one_letter_code
_entity_poly.pdbx_strand_id
1 'polypeptide(L)'
;MNPIYRKIDLLMTRNWYFKQGDQIQGPYSFQGLIELVRDETLSPDSLIRPQAEEDWQRADSVAGLFELGHSEQTADADNSFALANAGDLETFLNEPAETADTGEPPPAEVAHETTEEIDDEVETGAYPDETWSTTVKAAVDKIDSRNPKPEEEEEEAEPLQIVPEISLSFLQRPVVRMLMLGCLLLVCASAALYGFIQWMGEDQLYFPLIGETSPLLFLVYSACTLLAVLLVVPLLSYIAAPYLRLGYKLGAPLLTGTLTSLYLLHWTEQQNLIFPSRRQAEPKLLFPVMGECSAFSYWMYFVDVVIVVAVLTYVAARWLESHADEA
;
A
#
# COMPACT_ATOMS: atom_id res chain seq x y z
N MET A 1 -12.58 -8.56 12.52
CA MET A 1 -12.52 -9.14 13.89
C MET A 1 -13.03 -10.59 13.85
N ASN A 2 -12.17 -11.58 14.13
CA ASN A 2 -12.48 -13.00 13.99
C ASN A 2 -13.57 -13.41 15.02
N PRO A 3 -14.63 -14.16 14.63
CA PRO A 3 -15.71 -14.58 15.56
C PRO A 3 -15.21 -15.32 16.80
N ILE A 4 -14.05 -15.97 16.74
CA ILE A 4 -13.42 -16.67 17.88
C ILE A 4 -12.99 -15.68 18.96
N TYR A 5 -12.33 -14.57 18.59
CA TYR A 5 -11.88 -13.55 19.57
C TYR A 5 -13.04 -12.83 20.23
N ARG A 6 -14.13 -12.56 19.47
CA ARG A 6 -15.35 -11.98 20.04
C ARG A 6 -15.98 -12.89 21.09
N LYS A 7 -15.87 -14.21 20.91
CA LYS A 7 -16.34 -15.18 21.89
C LYS A 7 -15.45 -15.19 23.14
N ILE A 8 -14.13 -15.04 22.99
CA ILE A 8 -13.17 -14.99 24.10
C ILE A 8 -13.37 -13.74 24.97
N ASP A 9 -13.57 -12.56 24.38
CA ASP A 9 -13.81 -11.32 25.15
C ASP A 9 -15.08 -11.41 26.01
N LEU A 10 -16.13 -12.06 25.47
CA LEU A 10 -17.35 -12.34 26.23
C LEU A 10 -17.15 -13.38 27.34
N LEU A 11 -16.16 -14.28 27.22
CA LEU A 11 -15.83 -15.23 28.29
C LEU A 11 -15.03 -14.54 29.41
N MET A 12 -14.17 -13.57 29.08
CA MET A 12 -13.32 -12.87 30.05
C MET A 12 -14.10 -11.98 31.02
N THR A 13 -15.24 -11.43 30.60
CA THR A 13 -16.09 -10.55 31.43
C THR A 13 -17.09 -11.30 32.30
N ARG A 14 -17.24 -12.62 32.13
CA ARG A 14 -18.20 -13.44 32.89
C ARG A 14 -17.56 -13.99 34.16
N ASN A 15 -18.35 -14.02 35.23
CA ASN A 15 -18.03 -14.76 36.44
C ASN A 15 -18.36 -16.24 36.26
N TRP A 16 -17.51 -17.11 36.79
CA TRP A 16 -17.60 -18.56 36.67
C TRP A 16 -17.69 -19.23 38.04
N TYR A 17 -18.36 -20.37 38.07
CA TYR A 17 -18.43 -21.27 39.23
C TYR A 17 -17.99 -22.66 38.80
N PHE A 18 -17.30 -23.37 39.69
CA PHE A 18 -16.96 -24.78 39.48
C PHE A 18 -17.46 -25.63 40.65
N LYS A 19 -17.76 -26.90 40.38
CA LYS A 19 -18.27 -27.86 41.36
C LYS A 19 -17.19 -28.88 41.71
N GLN A 20 -16.88 -29.00 43.01
CA GLN A 20 -15.96 -29.99 43.55
C GLN A 20 -16.71 -30.87 44.56
N GLY A 21 -17.05 -32.09 44.14
CA GLY A 21 -18.00 -32.92 44.89
C GLY A 21 -19.39 -32.27 44.90
N ASP A 22 -19.92 -31.95 46.09
CA ASP A 22 -21.20 -31.25 46.27
C ASP A 22 -21.06 -29.75 46.61
N GLN A 23 -19.84 -29.25 46.74
CA GLN A 23 -19.61 -27.83 47.01
C GLN A 23 -19.43 -27.04 45.71
N ILE A 24 -20.10 -25.89 45.64
CA ILE A 24 -19.96 -24.92 44.56
C ILE A 24 -18.98 -23.84 45.02
N GLN A 25 -17.91 -23.63 44.26
CA GLN A 25 -16.90 -22.60 44.52
C GLN A 25 -17.00 -21.49 43.47
N GLY A 26 -16.78 -20.25 43.87
CA GLY A 26 -16.81 -19.05 43.02
C GLY A 26 -17.45 -17.83 43.70
N PRO A 27 -17.58 -16.69 43.01
CA PRO A 27 -17.27 -16.48 41.59
C PRO A 27 -15.77 -16.32 41.29
N TYR A 28 -15.32 -16.89 40.17
CA TYR A 28 -13.98 -16.70 39.60
C TYR A 28 -14.05 -15.95 38.27
N SER A 29 -13.04 -15.17 37.95
CA SER A 29 -12.82 -14.69 36.57
C SER A 29 -12.35 -15.84 35.68
N PHE A 30 -12.43 -15.67 34.35
CA PHE A 30 -11.88 -16.67 33.42
C PHE A 30 -10.38 -16.90 33.66
N GLN A 31 -9.62 -15.84 33.98
CA GLN A 31 -8.22 -15.92 34.35
C GLN A 31 -8.00 -16.73 35.65
N GLY A 32 -8.88 -16.56 36.64
CA GLY A 32 -8.85 -17.38 37.86
C GLY A 32 -9.10 -18.87 37.59
N LEU A 33 -9.94 -19.21 36.60
CA LEU A 33 -10.09 -20.61 36.17
C LEU A 33 -8.80 -21.16 35.53
N ILE A 34 -8.10 -20.35 34.73
CA ILE A 34 -6.81 -20.74 34.13
C ILE A 34 -5.78 -21.01 35.23
N GLU A 35 -5.71 -20.16 36.25
CA GLU A 35 -4.85 -20.38 37.42
C GLU A 35 -5.20 -21.69 38.16
N LEU A 36 -6.49 -22.00 38.34
CA LEU A 36 -6.92 -23.26 38.95
C LEU A 36 -6.55 -24.50 38.11
N VAL A 37 -6.58 -24.40 36.78
CA VAL A 37 -6.07 -25.46 35.88
C VAL A 37 -4.56 -25.59 36.03
N ARG A 38 -3.84 -24.47 36.11
CA ARG A 38 -2.38 -24.45 36.28
C ARG A 38 -1.94 -25.07 37.61
N ASP A 39 -2.71 -24.83 38.67
CA ASP A 39 -2.48 -25.40 39.99
C ASP A 39 -2.99 -26.86 40.11
N GLU A 40 -3.43 -27.46 38.99
CA GLU A 40 -4.00 -28.82 38.90
C GLU A 40 -5.22 -29.07 39.81
N THR A 41 -5.84 -27.99 40.32
CA THR A 41 -7.04 -28.07 41.16
C THR A 41 -8.32 -28.32 40.34
N LEU A 42 -8.32 -27.88 39.08
CA LEU A 42 -9.42 -28.09 38.13
C LEU A 42 -9.07 -29.17 37.11
N SER A 43 -9.81 -30.28 37.13
CA SER A 43 -9.64 -31.40 36.20
C SER A 43 -10.45 -31.19 34.91
N PRO A 44 -10.05 -31.77 33.76
CA PRO A 44 -10.86 -31.78 32.54
C PRO A 44 -12.32 -32.24 32.73
N ASP A 45 -12.54 -33.13 33.70
CA ASP A 45 -13.87 -33.67 34.04
C ASP A 45 -14.67 -32.80 35.02
N SER A 46 -14.04 -31.78 35.61
CA SER A 46 -14.72 -30.88 36.56
C SER A 46 -15.86 -30.14 35.88
N LEU A 47 -16.97 -29.99 36.60
CA LEU A 47 -18.14 -29.27 36.10
C LEU A 47 -18.02 -27.78 36.40
N ILE A 48 -18.11 -26.96 35.37
CA ILE A 48 -18.08 -25.50 35.44
C ILE A 48 -19.31 -24.89 34.77
N ARG A 49 -19.70 -23.70 35.21
CA ARG A 49 -20.75 -22.91 34.55
C ARG A 49 -20.51 -21.41 34.68
N PRO A 50 -20.87 -20.61 33.67
CA PRO A 50 -20.90 -19.17 33.79
C PRO A 50 -22.12 -18.73 34.60
N GLN A 51 -22.04 -17.60 35.29
CA GLN A 51 -23.09 -17.09 36.18
C GLN A 51 -24.46 -16.94 35.50
N ALA A 52 -24.48 -16.68 34.19
CA ALA A 52 -25.70 -16.45 33.42
C ALA A 52 -26.37 -17.73 32.89
N GLU A 53 -25.70 -18.89 32.94
CA GLU A 53 -26.22 -20.15 32.41
C GLU A 53 -26.53 -21.12 33.55
N GLU A 54 -27.65 -21.82 33.45
CA GLU A 54 -28.08 -22.75 34.50
C GLU A 54 -27.34 -24.10 34.42
N ASP A 55 -26.98 -24.50 33.21
CA ASP A 55 -26.40 -25.81 32.91
C ASP A 55 -24.91 -25.89 33.27
N TRP A 56 -24.54 -27.02 33.86
CA TRP A 56 -23.14 -27.36 34.15
C TRP A 56 -22.53 -28.07 32.95
N GLN A 57 -21.37 -27.62 32.51
CA GLN A 57 -20.60 -28.23 31.42
C GLN A 57 -19.23 -28.71 31.92
N ARG A 58 -18.64 -29.69 31.25
CA ARG A 58 -17.28 -30.17 31.60
C ARG A 58 -16.26 -29.07 31.27
N ALA A 59 -15.23 -28.95 32.09
CA ALA A 59 -14.20 -27.94 31.93
C ALA A 59 -13.52 -28.04 30.55
N ASP A 60 -13.32 -29.26 30.05
CA ASP A 60 -12.69 -29.52 28.75
C ASP A 60 -13.51 -29.06 27.53
N SER A 61 -14.83 -28.88 27.69
CA SER A 61 -15.69 -28.33 26.62
C SER A 61 -15.58 -26.81 26.47
N VAL A 62 -14.98 -26.12 27.43
CA VAL A 62 -14.76 -24.67 27.34
C VAL A 62 -13.50 -24.41 26.53
N ALA A 63 -13.71 -24.02 25.27
CA ALA A 63 -12.65 -23.77 24.31
C ALA A 63 -11.59 -22.79 24.86
N GLY A 64 -10.33 -23.20 24.77
CA GLY A 64 -9.17 -22.41 25.18
C GLY A 64 -8.78 -22.50 26.66
N LEU A 65 -9.61 -23.07 27.55
CA LEU A 65 -9.32 -23.09 28.99
C LEU A 65 -8.03 -23.86 29.32
N PHE A 66 -7.89 -25.10 28.82
CA PHE A 66 -6.71 -25.94 29.05
C PHE A 66 -5.53 -25.60 28.15
N GLU A 67 -5.78 -25.12 26.93
CA GLU A 67 -4.72 -24.66 26.03
C GLU A 67 -3.97 -23.47 26.64
N LEU A 68 -4.70 -22.51 27.20
CA LEU A 68 -4.10 -21.34 27.87
C LEU A 68 -3.39 -21.73 29.17
N GLY A 69 -3.95 -22.65 29.96
CA GLY A 69 -3.33 -23.12 31.19
C GLY A 69 -2.00 -23.86 30.98
N HIS A 70 -1.82 -24.55 29.85
CA HIS A 70 -0.60 -25.28 29.53
C HIS A 70 0.39 -24.49 28.66
N SER A 71 -0.07 -23.52 27.87
CA SER A 71 0.78 -22.77 26.94
C SER A 71 1.89 -21.98 27.64
N GLU A 72 1.63 -21.42 28.82
CA GLU A 72 2.59 -20.55 29.52
C GLU A 72 3.79 -21.33 30.07
N GLN A 73 3.60 -22.60 30.45
CA GLN A 73 4.67 -23.43 31.00
C GLN A 73 5.70 -23.88 29.94
N THR A 74 5.31 -23.87 28.66
CA THR A 74 6.22 -24.21 27.56
C THR A 74 7.11 -23.03 27.13
N ALA A 75 6.72 -21.79 27.43
CA ALA A 75 7.49 -20.61 27.03
C ALA A 75 8.82 -20.47 27.79
N ASP A 76 8.89 -20.96 29.04
CA ASP A 76 10.12 -20.90 29.84
C ASP A 76 11.08 -22.07 29.57
N ALA A 77 10.58 -23.20 29.06
CA ALA A 77 11.41 -24.36 28.75
C ALA A 77 12.21 -24.18 27.45
N ASP A 78 11.64 -23.49 26.45
CA ASP A 78 12.30 -23.28 25.15
C ASP A 78 13.33 -22.13 25.17
N ASN A 79 13.23 -21.18 26.11
CA ASN A 79 14.26 -20.14 26.29
C ASN A 79 15.53 -20.64 26.99
N SER A 80 15.49 -21.82 27.62
CA SER A 80 16.66 -22.47 28.23
C SER A 80 17.62 -23.06 27.20
N PHE A 81 17.13 -23.46 26.02
CA PHE A 81 17.96 -24.07 24.97
C PHE A 81 18.64 -23.05 24.04
N ALA A 82 18.11 -21.82 23.96
CA ALA A 82 18.63 -20.77 23.07
C ALA A 82 19.87 -20.03 23.61
N LEU A 83 20.15 -20.08 24.91
CA LEU A 83 21.35 -19.44 25.51
C LEU A 83 22.63 -20.29 25.42
N ALA A 84 22.54 -21.57 25.03
CA ALA A 84 23.71 -22.44 24.93
C ALA A 84 24.50 -22.28 23.60
N ASN A 85 23.98 -21.52 22.62
CA ASN A 85 24.56 -21.45 21.27
C ASN A 85 25.09 -20.07 20.85
N ALA A 86 25.15 -19.11 21.78
CA ALA A 86 25.70 -17.77 21.51
C ALA A 86 27.24 -17.71 21.55
N GLY A 87 27.92 -18.81 21.86
CA GLY A 87 29.39 -18.88 21.96
C GLY A 87 30.13 -19.18 20.66
N ASP A 88 29.44 -19.52 19.56
CA ASP A 88 30.07 -20.04 18.33
C ASP A 88 30.20 -19.00 17.21
N LEU A 89 29.79 -17.74 17.45
CA LEU A 89 29.84 -16.67 16.45
C LEU A 89 31.19 -15.92 16.42
N GLU A 90 31.96 -15.93 17.51
CA GLU A 90 33.30 -15.30 17.53
C GLU A 90 34.37 -16.16 16.84
N THR A 91 34.14 -17.47 16.68
CA THR A 91 35.06 -18.36 15.97
C THR A 91 35.01 -18.15 14.46
N PHE A 92 33.85 -17.75 13.91
CA PHE A 92 33.69 -17.48 12.47
C PHE A 92 34.27 -16.13 12.01
N LEU A 93 34.46 -15.17 12.92
CA LEU A 93 34.99 -13.83 12.57
C LEU A 93 36.52 -13.73 12.69
N ASN A 94 37.20 -14.77 13.17
CA ASN A 94 38.65 -14.82 13.33
C ASN A 94 39.34 -15.76 12.32
N GLU A 95 38.68 -16.17 11.24
CA GLU A 95 39.32 -16.91 10.16
C GLU A 95 40.11 -15.94 9.27
N PRO A 96 41.46 -15.97 9.29
CA PRO A 96 42.27 -15.07 8.48
C PRO A 96 42.21 -15.50 7.01
N ALA A 97 41.96 -14.54 6.12
CA ALA A 97 41.96 -14.74 4.68
C ALA A 97 43.30 -15.32 4.19
N GLU A 98 43.31 -16.62 3.89
CA GLU A 98 44.38 -17.25 3.13
C GLU A 98 44.38 -16.70 1.70
N THR A 99 45.55 -16.18 1.33
CA THR A 99 45.91 -15.70 0.01
C THR A 99 46.67 -16.80 -0.71
N ALA A 100 46.08 -17.36 -1.76
CA ALA A 100 46.73 -17.95 -2.93
C ALA A 100 45.69 -18.72 -3.75
N ASP A 101 45.50 -18.40 -5.04
CA ASP A 101 46.15 -19.21 -6.07
C ASP A 101 45.88 -18.64 -7.47
N THR A 102 46.99 -18.49 -8.17
CA THR A 102 47.23 -18.12 -9.56
C THR A 102 46.63 -19.14 -10.52
N GLY A 103 45.75 -18.70 -11.42
CA GLY A 103 45.18 -19.53 -12.49
C GLY A 103 45.07 -18.77 -13.80
N GLU A 104 46.15 -18.80 -14.58
CA GLU A 104 46.32 -18.34 -15.96
C GLU A 104 45.45 -19.13 -16.96
N PRO A 105 44.95 -18.51 -18.04
CA PRO A 105 44.67 -19.23 -19.27
C PRO A 105 45.47 -18.69 -20.50
N PRO A 106 45.69 -19.55 -21.53
CA PRO A 106 46.82 -19.49 -22.45
C PRO A 106 46.64 -18.60 -23.70
N PRO A 107 47.73 -18.35 -24.46
CA PRO A 107 47.73 -17.61 -25.72
C PRO A 107 47.73 -18.55 -26.95
N ALA A 108 46.80 -18.32 -27.88
CA ALA A 108 46.82 -18.76 -29.29
C ALA A 108 45.68 -18.00 -30.00
N GLU A 109 45.73 -17.54 -31.24
CA GLU A 109 46.48 -18.06 -32.37
C GLU A 109 46.60 -16.96 -33.44
N VAL A 110 47.79 -16.91 -34.02
CA VAL A 110 48.19 -16.05 -35.13
C VAL A 110 47.64 -16.64 -36.43
N ALA A 111 46.83 -15.89 -37.17
CA ALA A 111 46.58 -16.16 -38.59
C ALA A 111 47.29 -15.08 -39.42
N HIS A 112 48.31 -15.58 -40.11
CA HIS A 112 49.21 -14.91 -41.03
C HIS A 112 48.63 -15.07 -42.44
N GLU A 113 48.26 -13.98 -43.11
CA GLU A 113 48.11 -13.93 -44.58
C GLU A 113 48.73 -12.61 -45.05
N THR A 114 50.01 -12.65 -45.39
CA THR A 114 50.55 -12.60 -46.76
C THR A 114 50.45 -11.21 -47.37
N THR A 115 51.58 -10.53 -47.28
CA THR A 115 51.99 -9.36 -48.05
C THR A 115 51.93 -9.68 -49.54
N GLU A 116 51.12 -8.95 -50.30
CA GLU A 116 51.45 -8.57 -51.67
C GLU A 116 51.58 -7.05 -51.73
N GLU A 117 52.78 -6.61 -52.08
CA GLU A 117 53.10 -5.27 -52.54
C GLU A 117 52.16 -4.89 -53.69
N ILE A 118 51.34 -3.86 -53.51
CA ILE A 118 50.86 -3.04 -54.62
C ILE A 118 51.24 -1.60 -54.27
N ASP A 119 52.35 -1.21 -54.87
CA ASP A 119 52.87 0.13 -55.00
C ASP A 119 51.93 0.86 -56.00
N ASP A 120 51.00 1.66 -55.49
CA ASP A 120 50.25 2.62 -56.29
C ASP A 120 50.17 3.94 -55.51
N GLU A 121 51.09 4.86 -55.85
CA GLU A 121 50.98 6.29 -55.59
C GLU A 121 49.66 6.83 -56.16
N VAL A 122 48.56 6.74 -55.41
CA VAL A 122 47.37 7.53 -55.71
C VAL A 122 47.44 8.80 -54.90
N GLU A 123 48.03 9.80 -55.55
CA GLU A 123 47.90 11.22 -55.25
C GLU A 123 46.43 11.53 -54.91
N THR A 124 46.13 11.59 -53.62
CA THR A 124 44.84 12.07 -53.11
C THR A 124 44.80 13.58 -53.33
N GLY A 125 44.52 13.95 -54.58
CA GLY A 125 44.20 15.31 -54.97
C GLY A 125 43.01 15.77 -54.13
N ALA A 126 43.31 16.50 -53.07
CA ALA A 126 42.32 17.25 -52.30
C ALA A 126 41.60 18.16 -53.28
N TYR A 127 40.37 17.79 -53.63
CA TYR A 127 39.50 18.67 -54.40
C TYR A 127 39.35 19.96 -53.60
N PRO A 128 39.58 21.14 -54.20
CA PRO A 128 39.45 22.40 -53.51
C PRO A 128 38.02 22.53 -52.96
N ASP A 129 37.89 22.96 -51.71
CA ASP A 129 36.63 23.06 -50.95
C ASP A 129 35.53 23.85 -51.66
N GLU A 130 35.90 24.65 -52.66
CA GLU A 130 34.98 25.42 -53.50
C GLU A 130 34.09 24.53 -54.40
N THR A 131 34.58 23.36 -54.81
CA THR A 131 33.86 22.41 -55.68
C THR A 131 32.79 21.60 -54.92
N TRP A 132 33.01 21.37 -53.63
CA TRP A 132 32.02 20.71 -52.76
C TRP A 132 30.84 21.63 -52.50
N SER A 133 31.08 22.92 -52.23
CA SER A 133 29.98 23.86 -51.97
C SER A 133 29.04 24.02 -53.16
N THR A 134 29.57 24.02 -54.38
CA THR A 134 28.80 24.23 -55.61
C THR A 134 28.01 22.99 -56.01
N THR A 135 28.59 21.80 -55.82
CA THR A 135 27.90 20.53 -56.12
C THR A 135 26.80 20.23 -55.10
N VAL A 136 27.01 20.53 -53.82
CA VAL A 136 25.99 20.37 -52.77
C VAL A 136 24.84 21.36 -52.97
N LYS A 137 25.13 22.61 -53.33
CA LYS A 137 24.07 23.61 -53.62
C LYS A 137 23.21 23.21 -54.82
N ALA A 138 23.83 22.73 -55.90
CA ALA A 138 23.10 22.23 -57.07
C ALA A 138 22.25 20.98 -56.77
N ALA A 139 22.68 20.13 -55.83
CA ALA A 139 21.90 18.98 -55.40
C ALA A 139 20.71 19.36 -54.50
N VAL A 140 20.90 20.34 -53.60
CA VAL A 140 19.82 20.87 -52.74
C VAL A 140 18.76 21.59 -53.57
N ASP A 141 19.15 22.45 -54.52
CA ASP A 141 18.20 23.13 -55.41
C ASP A 141 17.40 22.14 -56.29
N LYS A 142 17.98 20.98 -56.64
CA LYS A 142 17.30 19.90 -57.37
C LYS A 142 16.31 19.10 -56.50
N ILE A 143 16.53 19.06 -55.20
CA ILE A 143 15.60 18.44 -54.23
C ILE A 143 14.46 19.42 -53.92
N ASP A 144 14.77 20.71 -53.76
CA ASP A 144 13.78 21.74 -53.44
C ASP A 144 12.83 22.00 -54.62
N SER A 145 13.32 21.87 -55.87
CA SER A 145 12.47 21.90 -57.08
C SER A 145 11.60 20.65 -57.28
N ARG A 146 11.84 19.57 -56.52
CA ARG A 146 10.96 18.38 -56.48
C ARG A 146 9.92 18.45 -55.36
N ASN A 147 9.99 19.45 -54.48
CA ASN A 147 8.96 19.69 -53.51
C ASN A 147 8.03 20.75 -54.12
N PRO A 148 6.92 20.36 -54.80
CA PRO A 148 5.99 21.34 -55.34
C PRO A 148 5.54 22.23 -54.17
N LYS A 149 5.80 23.53 -54.31
CA LYS A 149 5.21 24.51 -53.40
C LYS A 149 3.70 24.24 -53.40
N PRO A 150 3.06 24.15 -52.23
CA PRO A 150 1.61 24.10 -52.15
C PRO A 150 1.08 25.46 -52.59
N GLU A 151 1.03 25.66 -53.90
CA GLU A 151 0.22 26.69 -54.54
C GLU A 151 -1.22 26.22 -54.41
N GLU A 152 -1.91 26.78 -53.42
CA GLU A 152 -3.29 27.25 -53.49
C GLU A 152 -4.12 26.74 -54.68
N GLU A 153 -4.73 25.55 -54.57
CA GLU A 153 -5.92 25.11 -55.32
C GLU A 153 -6.43 23.83 -54.62
N GLU A 154 -7.49 23.94 -53.83
CA GLU A 154 -8.85 23.49 -54.14
C GLU A 154 -9.15 22.02 -53.75
N GLU A 155 -10.11 21.88 -52.83
CA GLU A 155 -10.98 20.71 -52.63
C GLU A 155 -10.33 19.31 -52.55
N GLU A 156 -9.61 19.02 -51.46
CA GLU A 156 -9.50 17.63 -50.99
C GLU A 156 -10.34 17.45 -49.73
N ALA A 157 -11.40 16.66 -49.89
CA ALA A 157 -12.34 16.25 -48.87
C ALA A 157 -11.59 15.76 -47.62
N GLU A 158 -11.65 16.57 -46.57
CA GLU A 158 -11.31 16.15 -45.23
C GLU A 158 -12.03 14.81 -44.96
N PRO A 159 -11.32 13.75 -44.53
CA PRO A 159 -12.00 12.55 -44.09
C PRO A 159 -12.93 12.98 -42.96
N LEU A 160 -14.24 12.93 -43.23
CA LEU A 160 -15.31 13.10 -42.25
C LEU A 160 -15.22 11.97 -41.22
N GLN A 161 -14.14 11.97 -40.44
CA GLN A 161 -14.07 11.24 -39.21
C GLN A 161 -14.91 12.05 -38.25
N ILE A 162 -16.23 11.82 -38.33
CA ILE A 162 -17.21 12.20 -37.34
C ILE A 162 -16.88 11.37 -36.09
N VAL A 163 -15.78 11.71 -35.44
CA VAL A 163 -15.62 11.41 -34.03
C VAL A 163 -16.56 12.41 -33.38
N PRO A 164 -17.66 11.97 -32.73
CA PRO A 164 -18.47 12.90 -31.96
C PRO A 164 -17.54 13.49 -30.91
N GLU A 165 -17.07 14.71 -31.14
CA GLU A 165 -16.51 15.55 -30.11
C GLU A 165 -17.66 15.81 -29.14
N ILE A 166 -17.77 14.94 -28.14
CA ILE A 166 -18.60 15.18 -26.97
C ILE A 166 -17.89 16.30 -26.21
N SER A 167 -17.97 17.52 -26.74
CA SER A 167 -17.48 18.71 -26.08
C SER A 167 -18.36 18.89 -24.85
N LEU A 168 -17.82 18.54 -23.69
CA LEU A 168 -18.42 18.79 -22.38
C LEU A 168 -18.34 20.29 -22.04
N SER A 169 -18.73 21.15 -22.98
CA SER A 169 -18.81 22.61 -22.84
C SER A 169 -19.70 23.03 -21.66
N PHE A 170 -20.63 22.15 -21.25
CA PHE A 170 -21.44 22.38 -20.07
C PHE A 170 -20.63 22.37 -18.76
N LEU A 171 -19.51 21.63 -18.68
CA LEU A 171 -18.61 21.60 -17.51
C LEU A 171 -17.78 22.88 -17.36
N GLN A 172 -17.66 23.70 -18.42
CA GLN A 172 -16.96 24.98 -18.36
C GLN A 172 -17.81 26.09 -17.73
N ARG A 173 -19.13 25.91 -17.64
CA ARG A 173 -19.99 26.91 -16.99
C ARG A 173 -19.66 26.99 -15.50
N PRO A 174 -19.37 28.17 -14.95
CA PRO A 174 -18.98 28.34 -13.54
C PRO A 174 -20.06 27.81 -12.58
N VAL A 175 -21.33 27.90 -12.98
CA VAL A 175 -22.47 27.37 -12.23
C VAL A 175 -22.42 25.84 -12.11
N VAL A 176 -22.05 25.12 -13.18
CA VAL A 176 -21.97 23.65 -13.17
C VAL A 176 -20.80 23.18 -12.31
N ARG A 177 -19.66 23.89 -12.34
CA ARG A 177 -18.53 23.60 -11.44
C ARG A 177 -18.91 23.76 -9.98
N MET A 178 -19.61 24.85 -9.64
CA MET A 178 -20.13 25.07 -8.29
C MET A 178 -21.12 23.97 -7.88
N LEU A 179 -21.98 23.53 -8.80
CA LEU A 179 -22.96 22.47 -8.53
C LEU A 179 -22.29 21.10 -8.34
N MET A 180 -21.33 20.72 -9.19
CA MET A 180 -20.54 19.49 -9.04
C MET A 180 -19.75 19.47 -7.73
N LEU A 181 -19.13 20.60 -7.37
CA LEU A 181 -18.38 20.72 -6.12
C LEU A 181 -19.29 20.66 -4.90
N GLY A 182 -20.48 21.28 -4.98
CA GLY A 182 -21.54 21.13 -3.97
C GLY A 182 -22.00 19.68 -3.81
N CYS A 183 -22.22 18.96 -4.91
CA CYS A 183 -22.58 17.54 -4.88
C CYS A 183 -21.46 16.67 -4.29
N LEU A 184 -20.20 16.90 -4.66
CA LEU A 184 -19.05 16.17 -4.10
C LEU A 184 -18.93 16.39 -2.59
N LEU A 185 -19.09 17.63 -2.12
CA LEU A 185 -19.10 17.94 -0.69
C LEU A 185 -20.26 17.28 0.04
N LEU A 186 -21.45 17.24 -0.58
CA LEU A 186 -22.61 16.56 -0.02
C LEU A 186 -22.34 15.05 0.14
N VAL A 187 -21.74 14.43 -0.88
CA VAL A 187 -21.37 13.00 -0.84
C VAL A 187 -20.30 12.77 0.23
N CYS A 188 -19.23 13.58 0.28
CA CYS A 188 -18.21 13.49 1.32
C CYS A 188 -18.78 13.66 2.73
N ALA A 189 -19.65 14.65 2.94
CA ALA A 189 -20.32 14.87 4.22
C ALA A 189 -21.20 13.68 4.60
N SER A 190 -21.93 13.11 3.64
CA SER A 190 -22.77 11.92 3.87
C SER A 190 -21.96 10.67 4.19
N ALA A 191 -20.82 10.46 3.52
CA ALA A 191 -19.92 9.34 3.77
C ALA A 191 -19.21 9.48 5.13
N ALA A 192 -18.80 10.70 5.48
CA ALA A 192 -18.25 11.01 6.81
C ALA A 192 -19.29 10.74 7.91
N LEU A 193 -20.55 11.15 7.70
CA LEU A 193 -21.64 10.89 8.63
C LEU A 193 -21.90 9.38 8.77
N TYR A 194 -21.89 8.64 7.66
CA TYR A 194 -22.11 7.19 7.65
C TYR A 194 -20.99 6.43 8.37
N GLY A 195 -19.73 6.73 8.03
CA GLY A 195 -18.57 6.15 8.72
C GLY A 195 -18.56 6.49 10.21
N PHE A 196 -19.00 7.70 10.55
CA PHE A 196 -19.15 8.14 11.93
C PHE A 196 -20.27 7.39 12.68
N ILE A 197 -21.45 7.19 12.06
CA ILE A 197 -22.55 6.41 12.65
C ILE A 197 -22.12 4.95 12.85
N GLN A 198 -21.39 4.38 11.89
CA GLN A 198 -20.88 3.01 11.99
C GLN A 198 -19.80 2.88 13.07
N TRP A 199 -18.98 3.92 13.26
CA TRP A 199 -18.02 4.01 14.36
C TRP A 199 -18.70 4.18 15.73
N MET A 200 -19.81 4.91 15.80
CA MET A 200 -20.66 5.06 17.00
C MET A 200 -21.49 3.82 17.37
N GLY A 201 -21.41 2.72 16.60
CA GLY A 201 -22.15 1.49 16.88
C GLY A 201 -21.74 0.76 18.17
N GLU A 202 -20.73 1.24 18.86
CA GLU A 202 -20.38 0.84 20.22
C GLU A 202 -20.87 1.95 21.16
N ASP A 203 -21.72 1.61 22.14
CA ASP A 203 -22.56 2.50 22.98
C ASP A 203 -21.83 3.59 23.82
N GLN A 204 -20.60 3.97 23.49
CA GLN A 204 -19.83 5.01 24.16
C GLN A 204 -19.24 6.04 23.18
N LEU A 205 -19.71 7.29 23.30
CA LEU A 205 -19.25 8.46 22.55
C LEU A 205 -17.87 8.92 23.04
N TYR A 206 -16.80 8.26 22.60
CA TYR A 206 -15.43 8.67 22.91
C TYR A 206 -14.84 9.52 21.78
N PHE A 207 -14.64 10.81 22.01
CA PHE A 207 -13.82 11.62 21.12
C PHE A 207 -12.33 11.50 21.50
N PRO A 208 -11.42 11.25 20.55
CA PRO A 208 -10.01 10.98 20.84
C PRO A 208 -9.25 12.14 21.51
N LEU A 209 -9.82 13.35 21.51
CA LEU A 209 -9.21 14.55 22.09
C LEU A 209 -9.99 15.14 23.29
N ILE A 210 -11.25 14.74 23.51
CA ILE A 210 -12.16 15.42 24.45
C ILE A 210 -12.78 14.45 25.47
N GLY A 211 -12.73 13.12 25.24
CA GLY A 211 -13.29 12.12 26.14
C GLY A 211 -14.80 11.90 25.92
N GLU A 212 -15.51 11.53 26.99
CA GLU A 212 -16.96 11.30 26.97
C GLU A 212 -17.70 12.61 26.67
N THR A 213 -18.43 12.63 25.55
CA THR A 213 -19.14 13.86 25.10
C THR A 213 -20.65 13.71 25.19
N SER A 214 -21.30 14.77 25.67
CA SER A 214 -22.76 14.85 25.64
C SER A 214 -23.26 15.04 24.20
N PRO A 215 -24.44 14.51 23.85
CA PRO A 215 -24.98 14.58 22.48
C PRO A 215 -25.19 16.03 21.98
N LEU A 216 -25.38 16.99 22.89
CA LEU A 216 -25.44 18.41 22.56
C LEU A 216 -24.09 18.98 22.10
N LEU A 217 -23.00 18.60 22.78
CA LEU A 217 -21.66 19.04 22.42
C LEU A 217 -21.25 18.48 21.06
N PHE A 218 -21.68 17.25 20.77
CA PHE A 218 -21.51 16.63 19.45
C PHE A 218 -22.26 17.38 18.34
N LEU A 219 -23.51 17.80 18.58
CA LEU A 219 -24.29 18.57 17.60
C LEU A 219 -23.64 19.93 17.32
N VAL A 220 -23.13 20.60 18.36
CA VAL A 220 -22.39 21.86 18.19
C VAL A 220 -21.10 21.66 17.41
N TYR A 221 -20.35 20.59 17.68
CA TYR A 221 -19.09 20.30 16.98
C TYR A 221 -19.31 19.94 15.51
N SER A 222 -20.32 19.11 15.22
CA SER A 222 -20.70 18.76 13.84
C SER A 222 -21.23 19.98 13.06
N ALA A 223 -22.03 20.85 13.70
CA ALA A 223 -22.47 22.10 13.09
C ALA A 223 -21.29 23.07 12.82
N CYS A 224 -20.37 23.22 13.76
CA CYS A 224 -19.18 24.06 13.58
C CYS A 224 -18.22 23.53 12.50
N THR A 225 -17.99 22.23 12.44
CA THR A 225 -17.16 21.61 11.39
C THR A 225 -17.81 21.74 10.03
N LEU A 226 -19.12 21.53 9.92
CA LEU A 226 -19.86 21.73 8.67
C LEU A 226 -19.82 23.20 8.22
N LEU A 227 -19.97 24.15 9.14
CA LEU A 227 -19.86 25.58 8.85
C LEU A 227 -18.44 25.98 8.43
N ALA A 228 -17.41 25.41 9.07
CA ALA A 228 -16.03 25.60 8.66
C ALA A 228 -15.78 25.06 7.24
N VAL A 229 -16.27 23.87 6.90
CA VAL A 229 -16.19 23.32 5.54
C VAL A 229 -16.92 24.20 4.53
N LEU A 230 -18.13 24.66 4.85
CA LEU A 230 -18.91 25.54 3.97
C LEU A 230 -18.26 26.91 3.72
N LEU A 231 -17.43 27.41 4.64
CA LEU A 231 -16.72 28.69 4.46
C LEU A 231 -15.35 28.48 3.80
N VAL A 232 -14.60 27.47 4.23
CA VAL A 232 -13.22 27.23 3.79
C VAL A 232 -13.18 26.67 2.38
N VAL A 233 -14.13 25.82 1.99
CA VAL A 233 -14.12 25.22 0.65
C VAL A 233 -14.38 26.23 -0.49
N PRO A 234 -15.38 27.13 -0.44
CA PRO A 234 -15.54 28.15 -1.48
C PRO A 234 -14.41 29.19 -1.43
N LEU A 235 -13.86 29.50 -0.25
CA LEU A 235 -12.70 30.37 -0.13
C LEU A 235 -11.45 29.74 -0.78
N LEU A 236 -11.23 28.45 -0.55
CA LEU A 236 -10.18 27.66 -1.22
C LEU A 236 -10.45 27.57 -2.72
N SER A 237 -11.70 27.33 -3.15
CA SER A 237 -12.06 27.28 -4.57
C SER A 237 -11.87 28.64 -5.27
N TYR A 238 -12.07 29.75 -4.56
CA TYR A 238 -11.86 31.11 -5.07
C TYR A 238 -10.37 31.43 -5.20
N ILE A 239 -9.57 31.07 -4.19
CA ILE A 239 -8.11 31.22 -4.23
C ILE A 239 -7.51 30.25 -5.26
N ALA A 240 -8.10 29.07 -5.45
CA ALA A 240 -7.51 27.98 -6.20
C ALA A 240 -7.66 28.07 -7.72
N ALA A 241 -8.24 29.09 -8.35
CA ALA A 241 -8.27 29.11 -9.83
C ALA A 241 -6.87 28.94 -10.49
N PRO A 242 -5.79 29.60 -10.01
CA PRO A 242 -4.41 29.29 -10.41
C PRO A 242 -3.78 28.11 -9.65
N TYR A 243 -4.15 27.88 -8.38
CA TYR A 243 -3.58 26.80 -7.56
C TYR A 243 -4.26 25.43 -7.75
N LEU A 244 -5.33 25.32 -8.55
CA LEU A 244 -6.02 24.07 -8.88
C LEU A 244 -5.17 23.24 -9.82
N ARG A 245 -4.46 23.88 -10.76
CA ARG A 245 -3.47 23.18 -11.59
C ARG A 245 -2.34 22.63 -10.72
N LEU A 246 -1.82 23.42 -9.78
CA LEU A 246 -0.78 22.97 -8.85
C LEU A 246 -1.31 21.91 -7.85
N GLY A 247 -2.51 22.11 -7.33
CA GLY A 247 -3.18 21.25 -6.38
C GLY A 247 -3.61 19.93 -6.99
N TYR A 248 -3.97 19.91 -8.28
CA TYR A 248 -4.17 18.67 -9.03
C TYR A 248 -2.85 17.91 -9.22
N LYS A 249 -1.77 18.62 -9.60
CA LYS A 249 -0.42 18.03 -9.75
C LYS A 249 0.11 17.39 -8.48
N LEU A 250 -0.10 18.03 -7.33
CA LEU A 250 0.40 17.55 -6.04
C LEU A 250 -0.62 16.65 -5.33
N GLY A 251 -1.90 16.95 -5.48
CA GLY A 251 -2.99 16.24 -4.80
C GLY A 251 -3.31 14.88 -5.42
N ALA A 252 -3.23 14.74 -6.75
CA ALA A 252 -3.44 13.45 -7.42
C ALA A 252 -2.45 12.37 -6.92
N PRO A 253 -1.12 12.58 -6.94
CA PRO A 253 -0.17 11.56 -6.47
C PRO A 253 -0.30 11.28 -4.98
N LEU A 254 -0.57 12.31 -4.16
CA LEU A 254 -0.85 12.14 -2.73
C LEU A 254 -2.07 11.25 -2.50
N LEU A 255 -3.19 11.56 -3.14
CA LEU A 255 -4.44 10.81 -3.00
C LEU A 255 -4.29 9.36 -3.47
N THR A 256 -3.67 9.15 -4.63
CA THR A 256 -3.43 7.78 -5.14
C THR A 256 -2.45 7.01 -4.27
N GLY A 257 -1.41 7.66 -3.73
CA GLY A 257 -0.47 7.04 -2.80
C GLY A 257 -1.17 6.61 -1.51
N THR A 258 -2.04 7.47 -0.95
CA THR A 258 -2.85 7.14 0.23
C THR A 258 -3.83 6.00 -0.04
N LEU A 259 -4.54 6.02 -1.17
CA LEU A 259 -5.45 4.93 -1.57
C LEU A 259 -4.70 3.61 -1.77
N THR A 260 -3.53 3.63 -2.38
CA THR A 260 -2.68 2.45 -2.57
C THR A 260 -2.21 1.88 -1.24
N SER A 261 -1.78 2.77 -0.32
CA SER A 261 -1.41 2.41 1.05
C SER A 261 -2.57 1.72 1.78
N LEU A 262 -3.78 2.30 1.75
CA LEU A 262 -4.97 1.70 2.36
C LEU A 262 -5.33 0.36 1.72
N TYR A 263 -5.24 0.25 0.40
CA TYR A 263 -5.50 -0.99 -0.32
C TYR A 263 -4.52 -2.10 0.09
N LEU A 264 -3.22 -1.79 0.16
CA LEU A 264 -2.19 -2.75 0.57
C LEU A 264 -2.36 -3.19 2.04
N LEU A 265 -2.71 -2.26 2.93
CA LEU A 265 -3.00 -2.59 4.33
C LEU A 265 -4.24 -3.49 4.45
N HIS A 266 -5.32 -3.15 3.75
CA HIS A 266 -6.54 -3.95 3.77
C HIS A 266 -6.36 -5.33 3.14
N TRP A 267 -5.59 -5.41 2.05
CA TRP A 267 -5.21 -6.68 1.43
C TRP A 267 -4.47 -7.58 2.41
N THR A 268 -3.50 -7.02 3.14
CA THR A 268 -2.70 -7.76 4.11
C THR A 268 -3.57 -8.31 5.24
N GLU A 269 -4.52 -7.52 5.72
CA GLU A 269 -5.51 -7.98 6.71
C GLU A 269 -6.37 -9.13 6.17
N GLN A 270 -6.87 -9.01 4.93
CA GLN A 270 -7.68 -10.07 4.31
C GLN A 270 -6.90 -11.37 4.12
N GLN A 271 -5.64 -11.31 3.70
CA GLN A 271 -4.81 -12.51 3.53
C GLN A 271 -4.53 -13.21 4.86
N ASN A 272 -4.30 -12.45 5.92
CA ASN A 272 -4.13 -13.01 7.27
C ASN A 272 -5.38 -13.74 7.76
N LEU A 273 -6.58 -13.38 7.27
CA LEU A 273 -7.83 -14.07 7.59
C LEU A 273 -8.05 -15.33 6.77
N ILE A 274 -7.60 -15.36 5.50
CA ILE A 274 -7.77 -16.53 4.61
C ILE A 274 -6.82 -17.66 5.01
N PHE A 275 -5.60 -17.33 5.45
CA PHE A 275 -4.58 -18.31 5.83
C PHE A 275 -4.10 -18.08 7.27
N PRO A 276 -4.88 -18.48 8.29
CA PRO A 276 -4.47 -18.32 9.69
C PRO A 276 -3.18 -19.10 9.94
N SER A 277 -2.16 -18.42 10.48
CA SER A 277 -0.88 -19.05 10.78
C SER A 277 -1.08 -20.14 11.85
N ARG A 278 -0.62 -21.35 11.56
CA ARG A 278 -0.78 -22.52 12.46
C ARG A 278 0.11 -22.45 13.70
N ARG A 279 1.06 -21.51 13.75
CA ARG A 279 1.87 -21.16 14.91
C ARG A 279 1.67 -19.67 15.21
N GLN A 280 1.38 -19.36 16.47
CA GLN A 280 1.25 -17.98 16.98
C GLN A 280 2.60 -17.23 17.04
N ALA A 281 3.70 -17.87 16.64
CA ALA A 281 5.01 -17.24 16.55
C ALA A 281 5.09 -16.41 15.25
N GLU A 282 4.91 -15.10 15.42
CA GLU A 282 5.17 -14.01 14.48
C GLU A 282 4.18 -13.87 13.30
N PRO A 283 3.56 -12.69 13.11
CA PRO A 283 2.68 -12.44 11.98
C PRO A 283 3.50 -12.43 10.68
N LYS A 284 3.35 -13.49 9.88
CA LYS A 284 3.94 -13.56 8.54
C LYS A 284 3.29 -12.50 7.65
N LEU A 285 4.09 -11.56 7.16
CA LEU A 285 3.63 -10.53 6.23
C LEU A 285 3.73 -11.05 4.80
N LEU A 286 2.61 -11.02 4.07
CA LEU A 286 2.49 -11.48 2.69
C LEU A 286 2.34 -10.28 1.77
N PHE A 287 3.24 -10.11 0.79
CA PHE A 287 3.15 -9.07 -0.23
C PHE A 287 2.56 -9.62 -1.53
N PRO A 288 1.66 -8.91 -2.24
CA PRO A 288 0.86 -9.45 -3.34
C PRO A 288 1.63 -10.16 -4.47
N VAL A 289 2.87 -9.74 -4.76
CA VAL A 289 3.69 -10.30 -5.85
C VAL A 289 4.87 -11.14 -5.34
N MET A 290 5.39 -10.81 -4.15
CA MET A 290 6.61 -11.42 -3.60
C MET A 290 6.33 -12.59 -2.63
N GLY A 291 5.09 -12.75 -2.16
CA GLY A 291 4.75 -13.80 -1.21
C GLY A 291 5.22 -13.49 0.22
N GLU A 292 5.72 -14.51 0.94
CA GLU A 292 6.19 -14.35 2.32
C GLU A 292 7.44 -13.48 2.37
N CYS A 293 7.40 -12.43 3.19
CA CYS A 293 8.52 -11.51 3.36
C CYS A 293 8.76 -11.16 4.83
N SER A 294 10.02 -10.85 5.15
CA SER A 294 10.36 -10.31 6.47
C SER A 294 9.65 -8.98 6.69
N ALA A 295 9.39 -8.61 7.95
CA ALA A 295 8.75 -7.33 8.26
C ALA A 295 9.49 -6.14 7.67
N PHE A 296 10.82 -6.16 7.70
CA PHE A 296 11.65 -5.13 7.10
C PHE A 296 11.47 -5.05 5.57
N SER A 297 11.55 -6.21 4.89
CA SER A 297 11.36 -6.28 3.44
C SER A 297 9.95 -5.84 3.01
N TYR A 298 8.93 -6.18 3.79
CA TYR A 298 7.55 -5.77 3.55
C TYR A 298 7.41 -4.24 3.54
N TRP A 299 7.94 -3.55 4.55
CA TRP A 299 7.88 -2.09 4.61
C TRP A 299 8.67 -1.42 3.50
N MET A 300 9.81 -2.00 3.10
CA MET A 300 10.58 -1.50 1.96
C MET A 300 9.76 -1.58 0.67
N TYR A 301 9.19 -2.75 0.35
CA TYR A 301 8.35 -2.92 -0.84
C TYR A 301 7.08 -2.08 -0.81
N PHE A 302 6.49 -1.91 0.37
CA PHE A 302 5.34 -1.04 0.56
C PHE A 302 5.66 0.41 0.17
N VAL A 303 6.77 0.95 0.68
CA VAL A 303 7.22 2.31 0.36
C VAL A 303 7.53 2.42 -1.13
N ASP A 304 8.26 1.47 -1.71
CA ASP A 304 8.61 1.47 -3.14
C ASP A 304 7.37 1.48 -4.03
N VAL A 305 6.37 0.65 -3.73
CA VAL A 305 5.12 0.60 -4.51
C VAL A 305 4.35 1.92 -4.39
N VAL A 306 4.26 2.51 -3.18
CA VAL A 306 3.59 3.81 -3.00
C VAL A 306 4.31 4.90 -3.77
N ILE A 307 5.65 4.92 -3.77
CA ILE A 307 6.45 5.88 -4.53
C ILE A 307 6.23 5.71 -6.03
N VAL A 308 6.32 4.47 -6.54
CA VAL A 308 6.12 4.18 -7.97
C VAL A 308 4.72 4.61 -8.43
N VAL A 309 3.68 4.29 -7.65
CA VAL A 309 2.32 4.73 -7.98
C VAL A 309 2.20 6.25 -7.94
N ALA A 310 2.77 6.92 -6.94
CA ALA A 310 2.76 8.39 -6.87
C ALA A 310 3.46 9.02 -8.08
N VAL A 311 4.62 8.51 -8.50
CA VAL A 311 5.36 9.00 -9.68
C VAL A 311 4.55 8.77 -10.96
N LEU A 312 3.97 7.59 -11.14
CA LEU A 312 3.13 7.27 -12.31
C LEU A 312 1.89 8.17 -12.36
N THR A 313 1.22 8.39 -11.24
CA THR A 313 0.08 9.32 -11.16
C THR A 313 0.50 10.74 -11.50
N TYR A 314 1.67 11.19 -11.03
CA TYR A 314 2.18 12.52 -11.36
C TYR A 314 2.46 12.67 -12.86
N VAL A 315 3.09 11.68 -13.50
CA VAL A 315 3.34 11.68 -14.94
C VAL A 315 2.03 11.65 -15.72
N ALA A 316 1.07 10.83 -15.32
CA ALA A 316 -0.27 10.78 -15.94
C ALA A 316 -1.00 12.11 -15.80
N ALA A 317 -0.96 12.74 -14.63
CA ALA A 317 -1.55 14.06 -14.40
C ALA A 317 -0.91 15.14 -15.29
N ARG A 318 0.42 15.08 -15.48
CA ARG A 318 1.15 15.99 -16.38
C ARG A 318 0.82 15.74 -17.85
N TRP A 319 0.68 14.48 -18.25
CA TRP A 319 0.30 14.09 -19.61
C TRP A 319 -1.14 14.52 -19.95
N LEU A 320 -2.07 14.38 -19.01
CA LEU A 320 -3.44 14.88 -19.15
C LEU A 320 -3.49 16.40 -19.27
N GLU A 321 -2.63 17.11 -18.52
CA GLU A 321 -2.54 18.56 -18.63
C GLU A 321 -2.05 19.00 -20.02
N SER A 322 -1.03 18.34 -20.58
CA SER A 322 -0.54 18.71 -21.91
C SER A 322 -1.61 18.54 -23.00
N HIS A 323 -2.42 17.48 -22.92
CA HIS A 323 -3.52 17.26 -23.85
C HIS A 323 -4.68 18.24 -23.64
N ALA A 324 -4.90 18.71 -22.41
CA ALA A 324 -5.96 19.67 -22.10
C ALA A 324 -5.62 21.10 -22.53
N ASP A 325 -4.34 21.45 -22.70
CA ASP A 325 -3.92 22.74 -23.24
C ASP A 325 -3.91 22.75 -24.80
N GLU A 326 -3.99 21.58 -25.44
CA GLU A 326 -4.07 21.42 -26.91
C GLU A 326 -5.51 21.45 -27.45
N ALA A 327 -6.52 21.24 -26.60
CA ALA A 327 -7.95 21.16 -26.94
C ALA A 327 -8.73 22.43 -26.53
#